data_AF-A0A067DLT8-F1
#
_entry.id   AF-A0A067DLT8-F1
#
_cell.length_a   1.000
_cell.length_b   1.000
_cell.length_c   1.000
_cell.angle_alpha   90.00
_cell.angle_beta   90.00
_cell.angle_gamma   90.00
#
_symmetry.space_group_name_H-M   'P 1'
#
loop_
_entity.id
_entity.type
_entity.pdbx_description
1 polymer ?
#
loop_
_entity_poly.entity_id
_entity_poly.type
_entity_poly.pdbx_seq_one_letter_code
_entity_poly.pdbx_strand_id
1 'polypeptide(L)'
;ELGICIPVTLFVIYKVYTLSDYIRIGFPIDSWWVNSCMARIFATGAWFLGLLNVILKFLGLSETIFEITQKFHQPRTPADDSGEDDDKMIFDESPVFIPGTTILLVHVTALAMALLGLEAQGGQGTGLGEFFCITYVVLCFLPFLQGLFRRGKYGIPLPTICKSSALALLFVHLRKMSTISVN
;
A
#
# COMPACT_ATOMS: atom_id res chain seq x y z
N GLU A 1 18.37 17.00 -14.67
CA GLU A 1 18.14 15.65 -15.23
C GLU A 1 18.97 14.55 -14.54
N LEU A 2 20.26 14.73 -14.23
CA LEU A 2 21.06 13.71 -13.52
C LEU A 2 20.53 13.30 -12.12
N GLY A 3 19.83 14.20 -11.41
CA GLY A 3 19.36 13.95 -10.04
C GLY A 3 18.34 12.81 -9.91
N ILE A 4 17.56 12.53 -10.97
CA ILE A 4 16.56 11.44 -10.98
C ILE A 4 17.20 10.12 -11.45
N CYS A 5 18.27 10.18 -12.24
CA CYS A 5 18.93 8.97 -12.75
C CYS A 5 19.53 8.11 -11.63
N ILE A 6 20.07 8.73 -10.58
CA ILE A 6 20.65 8.01 -9.44
C ILE A 6 19.60 7.13 -8.72
N PRO A 7 18.48 7.66 -8.21
CA PRO A 7 17.48 6.84 -7.53
C PRO A 7 16.83 5.81 -8.46
N VAL A 8 16.60 6.14 -9.73
CA VAL A 8 16.05 5.20 -10.72
C VAL A 8 17.02 4.04 -10.94
N THR A 9 18.31 4.33 -11.14
CA THR A 9 19.33 3.29 -11.37
C THR A 9 19.47 2.38 -10.14
N LEU A 10 19.51 2.95 -8.93
CA LEU A 10 19.57 2.18 -7.69
C LEU A 10 18.33 1.28 -7.52
N PHE A 11 17.15 1.81 -7.84
CA PHE A 11 15.91 1.04 -7.79
C PHE A 11 15.95 -0.17 -8.75
N VAL A 12 16.36 0.06 -10.00
CA VAL A 12 16.47 -1.00 -11.01
C VAL A 12 17.51 -2.05 -10.60
N ILE A 13 18.70 -1.63 -10.17
CA ILE A 13 19.76 -2.55 -9.72
C ILE A 13 19.27 -3.39 -8.55
N TYR A 14 18.65 -2.79 -7.54
CA TYR A 14 18.13 -3.51 -6.38
C TYR A 14 17.06 -4.56 -6.78
N LYS A 15 16.15 -4.20 -7.69
CA LYS A 15 15.11 -5.12 -8.16
C LYS A 15 15.68 -6.28 -8.98
N VAL A 16 16.62 -6.01 -9.89
CA VAL A 16 17.30 -7.05 -10.67
C VAL A 16 18.13 -7.95 -9.76
N TYR A 17 18.84 -7.38 -8.78
CA TYR A 17 19.63 -8.13 -7.81
C TYR A 17 18.78 -9.09 -7.00
N THR A 18 17.69 -8.60 -6.39
CA THR A 18 16.79 -9.43 -5.58
C THR A 18 16.07 -10.51 -6.40
N LEU A 19 15.70 -10.20 -7.65
CA LEU A 19 15.12 -11.18 -8.56
C LEU A 19 16.13 -12.28 -8.92
N SER A 20 17.36 -11.90 -9.22
CA SER A 20 18.47 -12.83 -9.51
C SER A 20 18.74 -13.76 -8.34
N ASP A 21 18.75 -13.21 -7.12
CA ASP A 21 18.94 -13.99 -5.89
C ASP A 21 17.81 -15.02 -5.69
N TYR A 22 16.55 -14.62 -5.88
CA TYR A 22 15.40 -15.53 -5.83
C TYR A 22 15.51 -16.69 -6.83
N ILE A 23 15.88 -16.38 -8.08
CA ILE A 23 16.06 -17.39 -9.13
C ILE A 23 17.21 -18.35 -8.77
N ARG A 24 18.32 -17.83 -8.22
CA ARG A 24 19.47 -18.64 -7.80
C ARG A 24 19.14 -19.62 -6.69
N ILE A 25 18.29 -19.21 -5.75
CA ILE A 25 17.84 -20.06 -4.64
C ILE A 25 16.78 -21.08 -5.12
N GLY A 26 16.25 -20.93 -6.34
CA GLY A 26 15.28 -21.84 -6.95
C GLY A 26 13.82 -21.52 -6.61
N PHE A 27 13.54 -20.30 -6.09
CA PHE A 27 12.17 -19.85 -5.86
C PHE A 27 11.53 -19.34 -7.15
N PRO A 28 10.20 -19.48 -7.31
CA PRO A 28 9.50 -18.97 -8.48
C PRO A 28 9.46 -17.42 -8.46
N ILE A 29 9.39 -16.84 -9.66
CA ILE A 29 9.36 -15.39 -9.86
C ILE A 29 8.11 -14.77 -9.19
N ASP A 30 7.00 -15.48 -9.20
CA ASP A 30 5.76 -15.03 -8.56
C ASP A 30 5.95 -14.83 -7.05
N SER A 31 6.70 -15.71 -6.38
CA SER A 31 7.03 -15.55 -4.96
C SER A 31 7.91 -14.32 -4.70
N TRP A 32 8.84 -13.99 -5.60
CA TRP A 32 9.62 -12.75 -5.49
C TRP A 32 8.73 -11.51 -5.57
N TRP A 33 7.79 -11.51 -6.51
CA TRP A 33 6.86 -10.41 -6.69
C TRP A 33 5.94 -10.25 -5.48
N VAL A 34 5.33 -11.35 -5.01
CA VAL A 34 4.47 -11.36 -3.83
C VAL A 34 5.24 -10.89 -2.60
N ASN A 35 6.45 -11.41 -2.35
CA ASN A 35 7.28 -10.98 -1.23
C ASN A 35 7.64 -9.49 -1.31
N SER A 36 8.00 -9.01 -2.51
CA SER A 36 8.29 -7.58 -2.73
C SER A 36 7.09 -6.68 -2.43
N CYS A 37 5.88 -7.12 -2.78
CA CYS A 37 4.64 -6.39 -2.51
C CYS A 37 4.30 -6.43 -1.02
N MET A 38 4.38 -7.60 -0.39
CA MET A 38 4.13 -7.79 1.03
C MET A 38 5.09 -6.97 1.90
N ALA A 39 6.37 -6.90 1.55
CA ALA A 39 7.34 -6.07 2.25
C ALA A 39 6.92 -4.59 2.29
N ARG A 40 6.36 -4.06 1.19
CA ARG A 40 5.83 -2.69 1.15
C ARG A 40 4.59 -2.53 2.01
N ILE A 41 3.66 -3.49 1.95
CA ILE A 41 2.46 -3.49 2.78
C ILE A 41 2.84 -3.46 4.27
N PHE A 42 3.74 -4.34 4.72
CA PHE A 42 4.21 -4.38 6.10
C PHE A 42 4.91 -3.09 6.53
N ALA A 43 5.74 -2.52 5.66
CA ALA A 43 6.42 -1.26 5.95
C ALA A 43 5.42 -0.12 6.16
N THR A 44 4.39 -0.02 5.31
CA THR A 44 3.38 1.05 5.38
C THR A 44 2.34 0.86 6.48
N GLY A 45 2.06 -0.38 6.90
CA GLY A 45 1.12 -0.69 7.97
C GLY A 45 1.83 -0.86 9.32
N ALA A 46 2.25 -2.09 9.61
CA ALA A 46 2.76 -2.49 10.92
C ALA A 46 4.01 -1.70 11.35
N TRP A 47 4.99 -1.53 10.47
CA TRP A 47 6.22 -0.81 10.84
C TRP A 47 5.96 0.69 11.04
N PHE A 48 5.15 1.29 10.18
CA PHE A 48 4.75 2.70 10.32
C PHE A 48 4.00 2.95 11.63
N LEU A 49 3.01 2.13 11.97
CA LEU A 49 2.29 2.25 13.23
C LEU A 49 3.18 1.97 14.44
N GLY A 50 4.07 0.98 14.34
CA GLY A 50 5.07 0.71 15.36
C GLY A 50 5.97 1.92 15.62
N LEU A 51 6.47 2.55 14.55
CA LEU A 51 7.28 3.77 14.64
C LEU A 51 6.49 4.94 15.25
N LEU A 52 5.25 5.17 14.79
CA LEU A 52 4.39 6.22 15.35
C LEU A 52 4.14 6.01 16.84
N ASN A 53 3.90 4.77 17.27
CA ASN A 53 3.68 4.47 18.69
C ASN A 53 4.93 4.75 19.54
N VAL A 54 6.12 4.42 19.03
CA VAL A 54 7.40 4.76 19.68
C VAL A 54 7.54 6.28 19.83
N ILE A 55 7.26 7.04 18.77
CA ILE A 55 7.30 8.51 18.82
C ILE A 55 6.31 9.05 19.86
N LEU A 56 5.05 8.60 19.83
CA LEU A 56 4.04 9.04 20.79
C LEU A 56 4.41 8.71 22.24
N LYS A 57 5.06 7.57 22.47
CA LYS A 57 5.63 7.22 23.78
C LYS A 57 6.70 8.20 24.22
N PHE A 58 7.61 8.58 23.33
CA PHE A 58 8.64 9.59 23.63
C PHE A 58 8.03 10.97 23.95
N LEU A 59 6.88 11.30 23.35
CA LEU A 59 6.15 12.53 23.65
C LEU A 59 5.30 12.45 24.93
N GLY A 60 5.23 11.28 25.59
CA GLY A 60 4.40 11.06 26.78
C GLY A 60 2.90 11.00 26.50
N LEU A 61 2.50 10.86 25.24
CA LEU A 61 1.10 10.91 24.79
C LEU A 61 0.42 9.53 24.72
N SER A 62 1.18 8.43 24.87
CA SER A 62 0.67 7.06 24.71
C SER A 62 1.24 6.11 25.77
N GLU A 63 0.36 5.41 26.49
CA GLU A 63 0.69 4.17 27.18
C GLU A 63 0.68 3.04 26.14
N THR A 64 1.85 2.45 25.86
CA THR A 64 2.00 1.51 24.75
C THR A 64 1.29 0.19 25.01
N ILE A 65 0.02 0.09 24.62
CA ILE A 65 -0.68 -1.20 24.47
C ILE A 65 -0.29 -1.72 23.11
N PHE A 66 0.63 -2.69 23.09
CA PHE A 66 0.99 -3.40 21.87
C PHE A 66 -0.25 -4.18 21.42
N GLU A 67 -0.97 -3.67 20.42
CA GLU A 67 -2.05 -4.40 19.79
C GLU A 67 -1.43 -5.60 19.06
N ILE A 68 -1.59 -6.79 19.65
CA ILE A 68 -1.04 -8.03 19.10
C ILE A 68 -1.72 -8.25 17.76
N THR A 69 -0.97 -8.15 16.65
CA THR A 69 -1.45 -8.56 15.34
C THR A 69 -1.90 -10.01 15.44
N GLN A 70 -3.20 -10.26 15.38
CA GLN A 70 -3.73 -11.61 15.44
C GLN A 70 -3.32 -12.31 14.15
N LYS A 71 -2.39 -13.26 14.26
CA LYS A 71 -2.17 -14.22 13.19
C LYS A 71 -3.38 -15.15 13.22
N PHE A 72 -4.29 -15.00 12.25
CA PHE A 72 -5.38 -15.96 12.10
C PHE A 72 -4.78 -17.35 11.86
N HIS A 73 -4.91 -18.23 12.84
CA HIS A 73 -4.77 -19.66 12.67
C HIS A 73 -6.19 -20.20 12.60
N GLN A 74 -6.74 -20.34 11.40
CA GLN A 74 -8.03 -20.99 11.24
C GLN A 74 -7.82 -22.50 11.52
N PRO A 75 -8.55 -23.11 12.47
CA PRO A 75 -8.55 -24.56 12.59
C PRO A 75 -9.15 -25.12 11.30
N ARG A 76 -8.34 -25.86 10.53
CA ARG A 76 -8.80 -26.55 9.33
C ARG A 76 -10.00 -27.42 9.69
N THR A 77 -11.19 -27.00 9.29
CA THR A 77 -12.39 -27.83 9.35
C THR A 77 -12.54 -28.47 7.97
N PRO A 78 -12.84 -29.77 7.86
CA PRO A 78 -12.83 -30.50 6.58
C PRO A 78 -13.88 -30.04 5.55
N ALA A 79 -14.66 -29.00 5.86
CA ALA A 79 -15.62 -28.36 4.96
C ALA A 79 -15.03 -27.17 4.17
N ASP A 80 -13.81 -26.70 4.50
CA ASP A 80 -13.12 -25.57 3.83
C ASP A 80 -12.10 -26.08 2.78
N ASP A 81 -12.23 -27.34 2.33
CA ASP A 81 -11.33 -28.03 1.37
C ASP A 81 -11.60 -27.64 -0.09
N SER A 82 -11.98 -26.39 -0.33
CA SER A 82 -11.79 -25.76 -1.64
C SER A 82 -10.53 -24.92 -1.52
N GLY A 83 -9.39 -25.43 -1.97
CA GLY A 83 -8.07 -24.76 -1.95
C GLY A 83 -7.96 -23.43 -2.71
N GLU A 84 -9.07 -22.71 -2.91
CA GLU A 84 -9.19 -21.37 -3.47
C GLU A 84 -8.91 -20.24 -2.46
N ASP A 85 -8.79 -20.53 -1.17
CA ASP A 85 -8.75 -19.51 -0.11
C ASP A 85 -7.34 -19.28 0.49
N ASP A 86 -6.34 -20.09 0.12
CA ASP A 86 -4.97 -20.04 0.68
C ASP A 86 -4.11 -18.87 0.17
N ASP A 87 -4.49 -18.23 -0.95
CA ASP A 87 -3.73 -17.15 -1.60
C ASP A 87 -4.30 -15.74 -1.33
N LYS A 88 -5.44 -15.65 -0.62
CA LYS A 88 -6.18 -14.40 -0.42
C LYS A 88 -5.81 -13.72 0.89
N MET A 89 -5.55 -12.42 0.83
CA MET A 89 -5.33 -11.60 2.01
C MET A 89 -6.63 -11.47 2.83
N ILE A 90 -6.53 -11.78 4.12
CA ILE A 90 -7.62 -11.62 5.08
C ILE A 90 -7.52 -10.23 5.70
N PHE A 91 -8.67 -9.57 5.82
CA PHE A 91 -8.77 -8.25 6.42
C PHE A 91 -9.58 -8.30 7.70
N ASP A 92 -9.15 -7.54 8.70
CA ASP A 92 -9.84 -7.32 9.96
C ASP A 92 -9.98 -5.81 10.22
N GLU A 93 -10.54 -5.44 11.37
CA GLU A 93 -10.75 -4.03 11.76
C GLU A 93 -9.48 -3.36 12.33
N SER A 94 -8.31 -4.01 12.24
CA SER A 94 -7.06 -3.50 12.77
C SER A 94 -6.62 -2.22 12.06
N PRO A 95 -6.06 -1.25 12.82
CA PRO A 95 -5.58 0.00 12.24
C PRO A 95 -4.44 -0.19 11.22
N VAL A 96 -3.77 -1.34 11.18
CA VAL A 96 -2.67 -1.64 10.23
C VAL A 96 -3.11 -1.57 8.77
N PHE A 97 -4.40 -1.77 8.49
CA PHE A 97 -4.94 -1.72 7.13
C PHE A 97 -5.30 -0.29 6.69
N ILE A 98 -5.40 0.67 7.62
CA ILE A 98 -5.78 2.05 7.29
C ILE A 98 -4.73 2.72 6.39
N PRO A 99 -3.41 2.71 6.71
CA PRO A 99 -2.41 3.36 5.86
C PRO A 99 -2.34 2.75 4.45
N GLY A 100 -2.35 1.42 4.33
CA GLY A 100 -2.29 0.72 3.05
C GLY A 100 -3.50 1.03 2.16
N THR A 101 -4.70 1.02 2.74
CA THR A 101 -5.94 1.40 2.03
C THR A 101 -5.91 2.86 1.60
N THR A 102 -5.41 3.77 2.43
CA THR A 102 -5.28 5.19 2.06
C THR A 102 -4.33 5.39 0.88
N ILE A 103 -3.14 4.76 0.92
CA ILE A 103 -2.16 4.83 -0.16
C ILE A 103 -2.80 4.33 -1.46
N LEU A 104 -3.50 3.19 -1.41
CA LEU A 104 -4.21 2.66 -2.57
C LEU A 104 -5.24 3.65 -3.12
N LEU A 105 -6.13 4.19 -2.27
CA LEU A 105 -7.17 5.12 -2.69
C LEU A 105 -6.60 6.37 -3.37
N VAL A 106 -5.52 6.94 -2.83
CA VAL A 106 -4.83 8.09 -3.43
C VAL A 106 -4.27 7.74 -4.80
N HIS A 107 -3.59 6.59 -4.95
CA HIS A 107 -2.97 6.21 -6.22
C HIS A 107 -3.98 5.77 -7.28
N VAL A 108 -5.07 5.08 -6.90
CA VAL A 108 -6.17 4.75 -7.82
C VAL A 108 -6.87 6.01 -8.30
N THR A 109 -7.11 6.97 -7.42
CA THR A 109 -7.71 8.27 -7.80
C THR A 109 -6.79 9.03 -8.74
N ALA A 110 -5.49 9.06 -8.46
CA ALA A 110 -4.49 9.69 -9.33
C ALA A 110 -4.45 9.02 -10.71
N LEU A 111 -4.44 7.69 -10.76
CA LEU A 111 -4.47 6.93 -12.01
C LEU A 111 -5.75 7.21 -12.81
N ALA A 112 -6.90 7.26 -12.14
CA ALA A 112 -8.18 7.57 -12.77
C ALA A 112 -8.20 9.00 -13.34
N MET A 113 -7.71 9.99 -12.59
CA MET A 113 -7.61 11.37 -13.09
C MET A 113 -6.69 11.48 -14.31
N ALA A 114 -5.55 10.77 -14.30
CA ALA A 114 -4.61 10.75 -15.42
C ALA A 114 -5.23 10.10 -16.67
N LEU A 115 -5.90 8.95 -16.51
CA LEU A 115 -6.56 8.26 -17.62
C LEU A 115 -7.75 9.04 -18.20
N LEU A 116 -8.47 9.78 -17.36
CA LEU A 116 -9.60 10.61 -17.80
C LEU A 116 -9.16 11.99 -18.34
N GLY A 117 -7.87 12.33 -18.24
CA GLY A 117 -7.36 13.65 -18.64
C GLY A 117 -7.90 14.80 -17.77
N LEU A 118 -8.32 14.51 -16.53
CA LEU A 118 -8.86 15.49 -15.57
C LEU A 118 -7.76 16.23 -14.79
N GLU A 119 -6.53 16.17 -15.27
CA GLU A 119 -5.38 16.83 -14.66
C GLU A 119 -5.56 18.35 -14.71
N ALA A 120 -5.07 19.04 -13.68
CA ALA A 120 -5.28 20.48 -13.53
C ALA A 120 -4.82 21.23 -14.79
N GLN A 121 -5.75 21.96 -15.40
CA GLN A 121 -5.51 22.81 -16.57
C GLN A 121 -4.38 23.80 -16.25
N GLY A 122 -3.17 23.54 -16.76
CA GLY A 122 -2.02 24.44 -16.61
C GLY A 122 -0.65 23.76 -16.43
N GLY A 123 -0.61 22.45 -16.12
CA GLY A 123 0.64 21.69 -16.03
C GLY A 123 0.92 20.86 -17.29
N GLN A 124 2.21 20.66 -17.62
CA GLN A 124 2.61 19.53 -18.46
C GLN A 124 1.97 18.26 -17.86
N GLY A 125 1.19 17.51 -18.63
CA GLY A 125 0.41 16.36 -18.13
C GLY A 125 1.27 15.29 -17.44
N THR A 126 0.64 14.29 -16.81
CA THR A 126 1.33 13.23 -16.06
C THR A 126 2.48 12.66 -16.86
N GLY A 127 3.69 12.82 -16.32
CA GLY A 127 4.90 12.31 -16.97
C GLY A 127 4.87 10.79 -17.05
N LEU A 128 5.51 10.22 -18.07
CA LEU A 128 5.59 8.76 -18.25
C LEU A 128 6.08 8.04 -16.97
N GLY A 129 7.07 8.61 -16.28
CA GLY A 129 7.60 8.07 -15.02
C GLY A 129 6.61 8.12 -13.85
N GLU A 130 5.77 9.16 -13.78
CA GLU A 130 4.73 9.29 -12.76
C GLU A 130 3.64 8.25 -12.99
N PHE A 131 3.21 8.08 -14.25
CA PHE A 131 2.26 7.04 -14.62
C PHE A 131 2.77 5.63 -14.29
N PHE A 132 4.04 5.35 -14.61
CA PHE A 132 4.68 4.08 -14.24
C PHE A 132 4.75 3.88 -12.72
N CYS A 133 5.11 4.91 -11.97
CA CYS A 133 5.20 4.83 -10.51
C CYS A 133 3.84 4.58 -9.87
N ILE A 134 2.80 5.32 -10.30
CA ILE A 134 1.42 5.15 -9.81
C ILE A 134 0.93 3.74 -10.12
N THR A 135 1.10 3.28 -11.36
CA THR A 135 0.71 1.93 -11.78
C THR A 135 1.44 0.87 -10.96
N TYR A 136 2.75 1.01 -10.77
CA TYR A 136 3.55 0.08 -9.98
C TYR A 136 3.07 0.01 -8.52
N VAL A 137 2.73 1.16 -7.90
CA VAL A 137 2.17 1.17 -6.54
C VAL A 137 0.82 0.47 -6.49
N VAL A 138 -0.09 0.75 -7.43
CA VAL A 138 -1.39 0.06 -7.50
C VAL A 138 -1.20 -1.46 -7.65
N LEU A 139 -0.24 -1.91 -8.46
CA LEU A 139 0.09 -3.34 -8.59
C LEU A 139 0.64 -3.92 -7.29
N CYS A 140 1.48 -3.20 -6.54
CA CYS A 140 1.96 -3.67 -5.23
C CYS A 140 0.84 -3.79 -4.19
N PHE A 141 -0.17 -2.93 -4.26
CA PHE A 141 -1.32 -2.92 -3.35
C PHE A 141 -2.56 -3.62 -3.95
N LEU A 142 -2.36 -4.46 -4.98
CA LEU A 142 -3.44 -5.22 -5.62
C LEU A 142 -4.27 -6.05 -4.62
N PRO A 143 -3.71 -6.69 -3.56
CA PRO A 143 -4.52 -7.38 -2.55
C PRO A 143 -5.54 -6.47 -1.85
N PHE A 144 -5.17 -5.21 -1.58
CA PHE A 144 -6.09 -4.22 -1.01
C PHE A 144 -7.14 -3.78 -2.03
N LEU A 145 -6.77 -3.68 -3.31
CA LEU A 145 -7.72 -3.36 -4.38
C LEU A 145 -8.77 -4.46 -4.51
N GLN A 146 -8.34 -5.72 -4.51
CA GLN A 146 -9.26 -6.85 -4.49
C GLN A 146 -10.12 -6.86 -3.21
N GLY A 147 -9.52 -6.53 -2.06
CA GLY A 147 -10.22 -6.40 -0.78
C GLY A 147 -11.31 -5.33 -0.78
N LEU A 148 -11.19 -4.26 -1.58
CA LEU A 148 -12.21 -3.22 -1.68
C LEU A 148 -13.52 -3.71 -2.32
N PHE A 149 -13.43 -4.67 -3.25
CA PHE A 149 -14.57 -5.22 -3.99
C PHE A 149 -15.09 -6.54 -3.41
N ARG A 150 -14.34 -7.17 -2.50
CA ARG A 150 -14.73 -8.44 -1.86
C ARG A 150 -15.59 -8.20 -0.62
N ARG A 151 -16.33 -9.24 -0.22
CA ARG A 151 -17.20 -9.25 0.96
C ARG A 151 -16.72 -10.32 1.96
N GLY A 152 -17.12 -10.18 3.23
CA GLY A 152 -16.76 -11.11 4.29
C GLY A 152 -15.29 -11.00 4.71
N LYS A 153 -14.67 -12.11 5.12
CA LYS A 153 -13.28 -12.21 5.61
C LYS A 153 -12.21 -11.66 4.65
N TYR A 154 -12.52 -11.61 3.36
CA TYR A 154 -11.61 -11.13 2.30
C TYR A 154 -11.87 -9.68 1.88
N GLY A 155 -12.89 -9.04 2.45
CA GLY A 155 -13.25 -7.66 2.16
C GLY A 155 -12.68 -6.70 3.21
N ILE A 156 -12.22 -5.52 2.80
CA ILE A 156 -11.80 -4.49 3.75
C ILE A 156 -13.04 -3.99 4.50
N PRO A 157 -13.04 -3.97 5.85
CA PRO A 157 -14.18 -3.48 6.62
C PRO A 157 -14.57 -2.05 6.24
N LEU A 158 -15.87 -1.77 6.17
CA LEU A 158 -16.40 -0.44 5.85
C LEU A 158 -15.85 0.68 6.77
N PRO A 159 -15.68 0.46 8.09
CA PRO A 159 -15.05 1.47 8.96
C PRO A 159 -13.63 1.84 8.52
N THR A 160 -12.84 0.85 8.09
CA THR A 160 -11.48 1.04 7.58
C THR A 160 -11.50 1.85 6.28
N ILE A 161 -12.38 1.50 5.33
CA ILE A 161 -12.55 2.26 4.08
C ILE A 161 -12.93 3.71 4.36
N CYS A 162 -13.87 3.95 5.28
CA CYS A 162 -14.31 5.30 5.64
C CYS A 162 -13.16 6.13 6.26
N LYS A 163 -12.45 5.58 7.24
CA LYS A 163 -11.28 6.23 7.86
C LYS A 163 -10.18 6.53 6.83
N SER A 164 -9.87 5.56 5.96
CA SER A 164 -8.86 5.72 4.92
C SER A 164 -9.28 6.73 3.86
N SER A 165 -10.54 6.76 3.46
CA SER A 165 -11.07 7.77 2.53
C SER A 165 -11.00 9.17 3.12
N ALA A 166 -11.33 9.33 4.41
CA ALA A 166 -11.19 10.61 5.10
C ALA A 166 -9.71 11.07 5.12
N LEU A 167 -8.77 10.16 5.40
CA LEU A 167 -7.34 10.45 5.36
C LEU A 167 -6.84 10.81 3.94
N ALA A 168 -7.33 10.11 2.91
CA ALA A 168 -7.02 10.38 1.51
C ALA A 168 -7.50 11.77 1.10
N LEU A 169 -8.74 12.13 1.44
CA LEU A 169 -9.29 13.45 1.18
C LEU A 169 -8.52 14.54 1.92
N LEU A 170 -8.20 14.32 3.20
CA LEU A 170 -7.37 15.24 3.98
C LEU A 170 -6.01 15.48 3.30
N PHE A 171 -5.35 14.42 2.83
CA PHE A 171 -4.09 14.53 2.09
C PHE A 171 -4.23 15.40 0.83
N VAL A 172 -5.28 15.18 0.03
CA VAL A 172 -5.55 15.97 -1.18
C VAL A 172 -5.83 17.44 -0.82
N HIS A 173 -6.62 17.69 0.24
CA HIS A 173 -6.91 19.05 0.72
C HIS A 173 -5.64 19.78 1.17
N LEU A 174 -4.77 19.12 1.94
CA LEU A 174 -3.50 19.69 2.39
C LEU A 174 -2.58 20.00 1.21
N ARG A 175 -2.51 19.11 0.20
CA ARG A 175 -1.76 19.36 -1.03
C ARG A 175 -2.26 20.60 -1.76
N LYS A 176 -3.58 20.71 -1.96
CA LYS A 176 -4.20 21.88 -2.60
C LYS A 176 -3.90 23.18 -1.83
N MET A 177 -4.03 23.17 -0.50
CA MET A 177 -3.75 24.33 0.33
C MET A 177 -2.28 24.77 0.25
N SER A 178 -1.35 23.81 0.27
CA SER A 178 0.08 24.10 0.12
C SER A 178 0.42 24.72 -1.24
N THR A 179 -0.24 24.30 -2.33
CA THR A 179 -0.05 24.91 -3.66
C THR A 179 -0.56 26.34 -3.71
N ILE A 180 -1.68 26.63 -3.05
CA ILE A 180 -2.25 27.99 -2.98
C ILE A 180 -1.36 28.92 -2.15
N SER A 181 -0.73 28.44 -1.06
CA SER A 181 0.13 29.27 -0.21
C SER A 181 1.47 29.65 -0.84
N VAL A 182 1.90 28.97 -1.90
CA VAL A 182 3.19 29.19 -2.58
C VAL A 182 3.05 30.09 -3.82
N ASN A 183 1.82 30.40 -4.22
CA ASN A 183 1.50 31.21 -5.41
C ASN A 183 0.84 32.53 -5.03
#